data_AF-A0A4Z0YCE1-F1
#
_entry.id   AF-A0A4Z0YCE1-F1
#
_cell.length_a   1.000
_cell.length_b   1.000
_cell.length_c   1.000
_cell.angle_alpha   90.00
_cell.angle_beta   90.00
_cell.angle_gamma   90.00
#
_symmetry.space_group_name_H-M   'P 1'
#
loop_
_entity.id
_entity.type
_entity.pdbx_description
1 polymer ?
#
loop_
_entity_poly.entity_id
_entity_poly.type
_entity_poly.pdbx_seq_one_letter_code
_entity_poly.pdbx_strand_id
1 'polypeptide(L)'
;MAMAQANQSDTDSFLIRRFLPESRRDAYDAFRALNLELVRLPELVSNPTIGQLRMQFWRDAINNTFAGRPPKEPIMILLHRALSRLAETSPESNPSSIRFWLLRMISTREKHMDNRPFPSLSALEDYAENTYSTLMYSTLAALSVQSTHMDHLASHIGKACGIAAVCRGIPVLASPTAPVKSPSGTTVAASRSPVLLLPLDIMAETGLREEDVYRYGPEAEGFQDAVFKVATRANDHLITAREMLKNIRAGEHPGHEYEHQDEEQHEHSDSDSGQEGIDPLLRRGFGVLLESVPASDYLARLEAENFNPFTVKGNWKLPWRLWRAHKTQQF
;
A
#
# COMPACT_ATOMS: atom_id res chain seq x y z
N MET A 1 12.51 6.89 12.88
CA MET A 1 12.98 6.44 11.54
C MET A 1 11.92 5.72 10.72
N ALA A 2 10.99 4.91 11.26
CA ALA A 2 9.77 4.53 10.53
C ALA A 2 8.88 5.71 10.18
N MET A 3 8.93 6.76 11.01
CA MET A 3 8.41 8.07 10.64
C MET A 3 9.00 8.57 9.32
N ALA A 4 10.26 8.31 8.95
CA ALA A 4 10.83 8.76 7.68
C ALA A 4 10.26 8.02 6.46
N GLN A 5 10.05 6.69 6.57
CA GLN A 5 9.35 5.93 5.53
C GLN A 5 7.87 6.30 5.45
N ALA A 6 7.21 6.45 6.60
CA ALA A 6 5.85 6.99 6.67
C ALA A 6 5.80 8.40 6.06
N ASN A 7 6.78 9.27 6.32
CA ASN A 7 6.86 10.63 5.77
C ASN A 7 7.11 10.62 4.25
N GLN A 8 7.89 9.68 3.72
CA GLN A 8 8.08 9.54 2.28
C GLN A 8 6.80 9.02 1.60
N SER A 9 6.17 7.97 2.14
CA SER A 9 4.89 7.48 1.62
C SER A 9 3.77 8.53 1.78
N ASP A 10 3.82 9.34 2.83
CA ASP A 10 2.95 10.50 3.05
C ASP A 10 3.23 11.60 2.01
N THR A 11 4.50 11.85 1.66
CA THR A 11 4.88 12.76 0.57
C THR A 11 4.36 12.29 -0.78
N ASP A 12 4.57 11.00 -1.11
CA ASP A 12 4.09 10.39 -2.35
C ASP A 12 2.55 10.51 -2.43
N SER A 13 1.86 10.15 -1.34
CA SER A 13 0.39 10.22 -1.23
C SER A 13 -0.12 11.66 -1.36
N PHE A 14 0.57 12.64 -0.77
CA PHE A 14 0.23 14.05 -0.85
C PHE A 14 0.38 14.63 -2.27
N LEU A 15 1.37 14.15 -3.04
CA LEU A 15 1.51 14.51 -4.44
C LEU A 15 0.38 13.91 -5.29
N ILE A 16 0.06 12.62 -5.09
CA ILE A 16 -0.99 11.92 -5.83
C ILE A 16 -2.37 12.52 -5.55
N ARG A 17 -2.65 12.90 -4.30
CA ARG A 17 -3.89 13.58 -3.88
C ARG A 17 -4.31 14.73 -4.80
N ARG A 18 -3.35 15.46 -5.37
CA ARG A 18 -3.61 16.62 -6.25
C ARG A 18 -4.27 16.24 -7.57
N PHE A 19 -4.12 14.99 -8.01
CA PHE A 19 -4.70 14.45 -9.23
C PHE A 19 -6.09 13.82 -9.00
N LEU A 20 -6.56 13.76 -7.75
CA LEU A 20 -7.92 13.35 -7.42
C LEU A 20 -8.88 14.54 -7.46
N PRO A 21 -10.16 14.32 -7.84
CA PRO A 21 -11.21 15.35 -7.77
C PRO A 21 -11.32 15.92 -6.36
N GLU A 22 -11.48 17.24 -6.24
CA GLU A 22 -11.52 17.92 -4.94
C GLU A 22 -12.61 17.38 -4.01
N SER A 23 -13.77 17.04 -4.56
CA SER A 23 -14.90 16.43 -3.83
C SER A 23 -14.58 15.07 -3.20
N ARG A 24 -13.52 14.40 -3.65
CA ARG A 24 -13.13 13.04 -3.24
C ARG A 24 -11.82 12.99 -2.45
N ARG A 25 -11.13 14.12 -2.29
CA ARG A 25 -9.85 14.19 -1.55
C ARG A 25 -10.01 13.88 -0.06
N ASP A 26 -11.13 14.26 0.56
CA ASP A 26 -11.39 13.94 1.97
C ASP A 26 -11.46 12.42 2.22
N ALA A 27 -12.03 11.65 1.28
CA ALA A 27 -12.06 10.19 1.38
C ALA A 27 -10.64 9.61 1.32
N TYR A 28 -9.87 10.04 0.32
CA TYR A 28 -8.48 9.64 0.14
C TYR A 28 -7.63 9.98 1.38
N ASP A 29 -7.74 11.20 1.90
CA ASP A 29 -7.02 11.66 3.08
C ASP A 29 -7.37 10.81 4.31
N ALA A 30 -8.66 10.48 4.52
CA ALA A 30 -9.08 9.61 5.60
C ALA A 30 -8.51 8.18 5.47
N PHE A 31 -8.51 7.60 4.26
CA PHE A 31 -7.94 6.28 4.02
C PHE A 31 -6.43 6.25 4.26
N ARG A 32 -5.71 7.28 3.78
CA ARG A 32 -4.27 7.41 3.97
C ARG A 32 -3.90 7.63 5.43
N ALA A 33 -4.62 8.49 6.14
CA ALA A 33 -4.42 8.73 7.56
C ALA A 33 -4.66 7.45 8.39
N LEU A 34 -5.74 6.71 8.11
CA LEU A 34 -6.00 5.43 8.76
C LEU A 34 -4.85 4.43 8.51
N ASN A 35 -4.41 4.29 7.26
CA ASN A 35 -3.28 3.41 6.95
C ASN A 35 -2.00 3.82 7.70
N LEU A 36 -1.71 5.12 7.81
CA LEU A 36 -0.56 5.62 8.56
C LEU A 36 -0.65 5.27 10.06
N GLU A 37 -1.83 5.40 10.67
CA GLU A 37 -2.04 5.00 12.06
C GLU A 37 -1.81 3.49 12.24
N LEU A 38 -2.40 2.66 11.37
CA LEU A 38 -2.28 1.20 11.45
C LEU A 38 -0.85 0.71 11.23
N VAL A 39 -0.12 1.28 10.26
CA VAL A 39 1.29 0.91 9.96
C VAL A 39 2.23 1.21 11.13
N ARG A 40 1.93 2.23 11.93
CA ARG A 40 2.78 2.63 13.08
C ARG A 40 2.54 1.80 14.33
N LEU A 41 1.40 1.11 14.44
CA LEU A 41 1.02 0.39 15.65
C LEU A 41 2.03 -0.66 16.13
N PRO A 42 2.63 -1.50 15.27
CA PRO A 42 3.62 -2.49 15.71
C PRO A 42 4.83 -1.87 16.41
N GLU A 43 5.11 -0.59 16.16
CA GLU A 43 6.24 0.12 16.74
C GLU A 43 5.89 0.89 18.02
N LEU A 44 4.62 1.28 18.15
CA LEU A 44 4.13 2.07 19.28
C LEU A 44 3.65 1.20 20.43
N VAL A 45 3.38 -0.08 20.19
CA VAL A 45 2.72 -0.95 21.15
C VAL A 45 3.54 -2.22 21.40
N SER A 46 4.21 -2.27 22.54
CA SER A 46 4.97 -3.47 22.96
C SER A 46 4.10 -4.52 23.66
N ASN A 47 2.91 -4.17 24.14
CA ASN A 47 1.98 -5.10 24.81
C ASN A 47 0.93 -5.62 23.82
N PRO A 48 0.90 -6.93 23.50
CA PRO A 48 -0.04 -7.49 22.52
C PRO A 48 -1.52 -7.20 22.81
N THR A 49 -1.92 -7.21 24.08
CA THR A 49 -3.30 -6.91 24.50
C THR A 49 -3.68 -5.47 24.19
N ILE A 50 -2.76 -4.51 24.44
CA ILE A 50 -2.98 -3.10 24.07
C ILE A 50 -3.09 -2.97 22.55
N GLY A 51 -2.31 -3.74 21.81
CA GLY A 51 -2.34 -3.77 20.34
C GLY A 51 -3.73 -4.21 19.84
N GLN A 52 -4.23 -5.33 20.37
CA GLN A 52 -5.57 -5.84 20.07
C GLN A 52 -6.67 -4.83 20.41
N LEU A 53 -6.60 -4.19 21.57
CA LEU A 53 -7.58 -3.16 21.96
C LEU A 53 -7.59 -1.98 20.98
N ARG A 54 -6.42 -1.53 20.49
CA ARG A 54 -6.34 -0.47 19.47
C ARG A 54 -6.89 -0.91 18.12
N MET A 55 -6.60 -2.14 17.69
CA MET A 55 -7.16 -2.68 16.44
C MET A 55 -8.68 -2.80 16.53
N GLN A 56 -9.20 -3.25 17.67
CA GLN A 56 -10.63 -3.32 17.93
C GLN A 56 -11.28 -1.94 17.92
N PHE A 57 -10.65 -0.93 18.56
CA PHE A 57 -11.11 0.45 18.49
C PHE A 57 -11.27 0.92 17.03
N TRP A 58 -10.29 0.65 16.16
CA TRP A 58 -10.38 1.05 14.75
C TRP A 58 -11.51 0.32 14.00
N ARG A 59 -11.73 -0.97 14.27
CA ARG A 59 -12.87 -1.72 13.69
C ARG A 59 -14.21 -1.08 14.09
N ASP A 60 -14.38 -0.82 15.39
CA ASP A 60 -15.61 -0.24 15.93
C ASP A 60 -15.81 1.19 15.43
N ALA A 61 -14.72 1.98 15.34
CA ALA A 61 -14.73 3.33 14.80
C ALA A 61 -15.22 3.36 13.34
N ILE A 62 -14.74 2.44 12.49
CA ILE A 62 -15.24 2.27 11.12
C ILE A 62 -16.72 1.89 11.14
N ASN A 63 -17.11 0.85 11.88
CA ASN A 63 -18.49 0.40 11.94
C ASN A 63 -19.46 1.50 12.37
N ASN A 64 -19.11 2.24 13.43
CA ASN A 64 -19.91 3.34 13.94
C ASN A 64 -20.00 4.50 12.94
N THR A 65 -18.92 4.80 12.22
CA THR A 65 -18.90 5.85 11.18
C THR A 65 -19.84 5.52 10.02
N PHE A 66 -19.81 4.28 9.52
CA PHE A 66 -20.74 3.82 8.48
C PHE A 66 -22.19 3.68 8.98
N ALA A 67 -22.39 3.51 10.29
CA ALA A 67 -23.71 3.57 10.93
C ALA A 67 -24.18 5.01 11.24
N GLY A 68 -23.51 6.04 10.72
CA GLY A 68 -23.89 7.45 10.90
C GLY A 68 -23.57 8.03 12.28
N ARG A 69 -22.72 7.37 13.08
CA ARG A 69 -22.36 7.76 14.45
C ARG A 69 -20.83 7.79 14.61
N PRO A 70 -20.10 8.64 13.85
CA PRO A 70 -18.64 8.66 13.94
C PRO A 70 -18.18 9.03 15.36
N PRO A 71 -17.15 8.35 15.91
CA PRO A 71 -16.53 8.80 17.15
C PRO A 71 -15.84 10.16 16.96
N LYS A 72 -15.46 10.83 18.06
CA LYS A 72 -14.71 12.09 18.06
C LYS A 72 -13.22 11.90 17.70
N GLU A 73 -12.97 11.09 16.69
CA GLU A 73 -11.65 10.80 16.12
C GLU A 73 -11.53 11.54 14.78
N PRO A 74 -10.56 12.45 14.58
CA PRO A 74 -10.46 13.27 13.37
C PRO A 74 -10.56 12.49 12.05
N ILE A 75 -9.93 11.31 11.97
CA ILE A 75 -9.98 10.46 10.77
C ILE A 75 -11.41 10.02 10.48
N MET A 76 -12.17 9.65 11.52
CA MET A 76 -13.55 9.18 11.38
C MET A 76 -14.53 10.32 11.09
N ILE A 77 -14.29 11.51 11.65
CA ILE A 77 -15.07 12.71 11.32
C ILE A 77 -14.90 13.05 9.83
N LEU A 78 -13.66 13.01 9.33
CA LEU A 78 -13.36 13.26 7.92
C LEU A 78 -13.97 12.18 7.01
N LEU A 79 -13.83 10.91 7.38
CA LEU A 79 -14.45 9.79 6.67
C LEU A 79 -15.97 9.95 6.60
N HIS A 80 -16.62 10.28 7.72
CA HIS A 80 -18.06 10.51 7.74
C HIS A 80 -18.48 11.63 6.78
N ARG A 81 -17.77 12.76 6.80
CA ARG A 81 -18.01 13.87 5.87
C ARG A 81 -17.87 13.43 4.41
N ALA A 82 -16.85 12.63 4.11
CA ALA A 82 -16.63 12.10 2.76
C ALA A 82 -17.77 11.16 2.33
N LEU A 83 -18.24 10.29 3.23
CA LEU A 83 -19.38 9.40 2.99
C LEU A 83 -20.69 10.18 2.77
N SER A 84 -20.97 11.20 3.57
CA SER A 84 -22.15 12.06 3.38
C SER A 84 -22.13 12.75 2.03
N ARG A 85 -20.98 13.32 1.64
CA ARG A 85 -20.79 13.92 0.31
C ARG A 85 -20.95 12.91 -0.82
N LEU A 86 -20.46 11.68 -0.64
CA LEU A 86 -20.64 10.62 -1.62
C LEU A 86 -22.13 10.31 -1.81
N ALA A 87 -22.87 10.15 -0.72
CA ALA A 87 -24.32 9.92 -0.76
C ALA A 87 -25.10 11.07 -1.43
N GLU A 88 -24.66 12.33 -1.25
CA GLU A 88 -25.27 13.51 -1.89
C GLU A 88 -24.99 13.59 -3.40
N THR A 89 -23.78 13.20 -3.82
CA THR A 89 -23.30 13.44 -5.20
C THR A 89 -23.39 12.20 -6.10
N SER A 90 -23.51 11.02 -5.51
CA SER A 90 -23.63 9.73 -6.21
C SER A 90 -24.57 8.83 -5.39
N PRO A 91 -25.90 9.11 -5.37
CA PRO A 91 -26.86 8.36 -4.57
C PRO A 91 -26.93 6.86 -4.89
N GLU A 92 -26.58 6.49 -6.12
CA GLU A 92 -26.44 5.12 -6.59
C GLU A 92 -25.20 4.39 -6.04
N SER A 93 -24.22 5.13 -5.50
CA SER A 93 -22.99 4.57 -4.97
C SER A 93 -23.23 3.91 -3.61
N ASN A 94 -23.03 2.60 -3.52
CA ASN A 94 -23.08 1.88 -2.26
C ASN A 94 -21.73 1.99 -1.52
N PRO A 95 -21.65 2.64 -0.34
CA PRO A 95 -20.39 2.78 0.39
C PRO A 95 -19.95 1.49 1.11
N SER A 96 -20.74 0.40 1.05
CA SER A 96 -20.44 -0.86 1.72
C SER A 96 -19.13 -1.49 1.26
N SER A 97 -18.75 -1.33 -0.02
CA SER A 97 -17.46 -1.80 -0.54
C SER A 97 -16.29 -1.08 0.13
N ILE A 98 -16.39 0.25 0.32
CA ILE A 98 -15.40 1.03 1.08
C ILE A 98 -15.26 0.45 2.49
N ARG A 99 -16.37 0.22 3.20
CA ARG A 99 -16.34 -0.35 4.55
C ARG A 99 -15.62 -1.69 4.57
N PHE A 100 -15.96 -2.57 3.63
CA PHE A 100 -15.38 -3.90 3.52
C PHE A 100 -13.86 -3.84 3.35
N TRP A 101 -13.36 -3.03 2.42
CA TRP A 101 -11.93 -2.88 2.17
C TRP A 101 -11.17 -2.32 3.37
N LEU A 102 -11.73 -1.33 4.08
CA LEU A 102 -11.12 -0.77 5.28
C LEU A 102 -11.06 -1.80 6.42
N LEU A 103 -12.12 -2.58 6.64
CA LEU A 103 -12.11 -3.65 7.66
C LEU A 103 -11.15 -4.77 7.30
N ARG A 104 -11.05 -5.15 6.03
CA ARG A 104 -10.06 -6.11 5.53
C ARG A 104 -8.64 -5.65 5.81
N MET A 105 -8.32 -4.40 5.48
CA MET A 105 -7.00 -3.81 5.78
C MET A 105 -6.68 -3.86 7.29
N ILE A 106 -7.62 -3.47 8.16
CA ILE A 106 -7.44 -3.55 9.62
C ILE A 106 -7.16 -5.00 10.05
N SER A 107 -7.92 -5.95 9.52
CA SER A 107 -7.78 -7.37 9.87
C SER A 107 -6.43 -7.94 9.43
N THR A 108 -5.95 -7.56 8.24
CA THR A 108 -4.64 -7.96 7.73
C THR A 108 -3.49 -7.34 8.51
N ARG A 109 -3.59 -6.06 8.87
CA ARG A 109 -2.58 -5.39 9.72
C ARG A 109 -2.51 -6.02 11.11
N GLU A 110 -3.64 -6.44 11.67
CA GLU A 110 -3.67 -7.09 13.00
C GLU A 110 -2.90 -8.40 12.98
N LYS A 111 -3.09 -9.23 11.93
CA LYS A 111 -2.37 -10.49 11.76
C LYS A 111 -0.84 -10.32 11.69
N HIS A 112 -0.37 -9.15 11.29
CA HIS A 112 1.05 -8.84 11.11
C HIS A 112 1.60 -7.90 12.19
N MET A 113 0.87 -7.71 13.29
CA MET A 113 1.28 -6.80 14.39
C MET A 113 2.58 -7.21 15.08
N ASP A 114 2.99 -8.48 14.99
CA ASP A 114 4.22 -9.00 15.58
C ASP A 114 5.43 -8.93 14.65
N ASN A 115 5.27 -8.38 13.44
CA ASN A 115 6.32 -8.21 12.45
C ASN A 115 7.09 -9.51 12.10
N ARG A 116 6.41 -10.66 12.09
CA ARG A 116 7.05 -11.88 11.59
C ARG A 116 7.42 -11.73 10.10
N PRO A 117 8.57 -12.30 9.66
CA PRO A 117 8.90 -12.40 8.25
C PRO A 117 7.81 -13.14 7.47
N PHE A 118 7.67 -12.80 6.18
CA PHE A 118 6.72 -13.48 5.32
C PHE A 118 7.22 -14.91 5.00
N PRO A 119 6.36 -15.94 5.08
CA PRO A 119 6.79 -17.31 4.82
C PRO A 119 7.16 -17.55 3.35
N SER A 120 6.56 -16.79 2.42
CA SER A 120 6.83 -16.90 0.99
C SER A 120 6.67 -15.56 0.27
N LEU A 121 7.18 -15.47 -0.97
CA LEU A 121 6.95 -14.31 -1.83
C LEU A 121 5.44 -14.10 -2.09
N SER A 122 4.70 -15.19 -2.31
CA SER A 122 3.24 -15.17 -2.46
C SER A 122 2.54 -14.62 -1.20
N ALA A 123 3.01 -14.95 0.01
CA ALA A 123 2.43 -14.38 1.24
C ALA A 123 2.68 -12.87 1.36
N LEU A 124 3.80 -12.37 0.83
CA LEU A 124 4.05 -10.94 0.72
C LEU A 124 3.13 -10.28 -0.32
N GLU A 125 2.85 -10.94 -1.45
CA GLU A 125 1.86 -10.47 -2.43
C GLU A 125 0.46 -10.41 -1.82
N ASP A 126 0.03 -11.45 -1.10
CA ASP A 126 -1.25 -11.47 -0.39
C ASP A 126 -1.35 -10.33 0.63
N TYR A 127 -0.26 -10.07 1.36
CA TYR A 127 -0.21 -8.95 2.27
C TYR A 127 -0.37 -7.62 1.55
N ALA A 128 0.34 -7.43 0.42
CA ALA A 128 0.28 -6.23 -0.38
C ALA A 128 -1.12 -6.03 -1.00
N GLU A 129 -1.75 -7.10 -1.49
CA GLU A 129 -3.13 -7.12 -1.98
C GLU A 129 -4.10 -6.64 -0.90
N ASN A 130 -4.01 -7.24 0.28
CA ASN A 130 -4.92 -6.96 1.37
C ASN A 130 -4.65 -5.62 2.11
N THR A 131 -3.61 -4.87 1.73
CA THR A 131 -3.27 -3.58 2.38
C THR A 131 -3.11 -2.42 1.41
N TYR A 132 -2.31 -2.55 0.35
CA TYR A 132 -2.08 -1.49 -0.63
C TYR A 132 -3.14 -1.51 -1.73
N SER A 133 -3.51 -2.68 -2.27
CA SER A 133 -4.60 -2.76 -3.26
C SER A 133 -5.94 -2.38 -2.63
N THR A 134 -6.22 -2.79 -1.38
CA THR A 134 -7.45 -2.39 -0.67
C THR A 134 -7.61 -0.87 -0.50
N LEU A 135 -6.51 -0.12 -0.35
CA LEU A 135 -6.56 1.35 -0.36
C LEU A 135 -6.93 1.91 -1.74
N MET A 136 -6.42 1.30 -2.81
CA MET A 136 -6.78 1.65 -4.18
C MET A 136 -8.25 1.31 -4.47
N TYR A 137 -8.74 0.14 -4.09
CA TYR A 137 -10.15 -0.23 -4.22
C TYR A 137 -11.07 0.70 -3.44
N SER A 138 -10.70 1.05 -2.20
CA SER A 138 -11.44 2.03 -1.39
C SER A 138 -11.52 3.38 -2.09
N THR A 139 -10.42 3.81 -2.74
CA THR A 139 -10.37 5.07 -3.48
C THR A 139 -11.19 5.00 -4.77
N LEU A 140 -11.10 3.93 -5.55
CA LEU A 140 -11.93 3.71 -6.74
C LEU A 140 -13.42 3.71 -6.39
N ALA A 141 -13.81 3.04 -5.31
CA ALA A 141 -15.18 3.04 -4.81
C ALA A 141 -15.63 4.45 -4.38
N ALA A 142 -14.76 5.24 -3.73
CA ALA A 142 -15.06 6.64 -3.40
C ALA A 142 -15.16 7.55 -4.64
N LEU A 143 -14.54 7.17 -5.77
CA LEU A 143 -14.69 7.82 -7.07
C LEU A 143 -15.92 7.32 -7.85
N SER A 144 -16.70 6.39 -7.28
CA SER A 144 -17.79 5.70 -7.96
C SER A 144 -17.33 5.05 -9.28
N VAL A 145 -16.15 4.43 -9.24
CA VAL A 145 -15.62 3.59 -10.32
C VAL A 145 -15.85 2.15 -9.94
N GLN A 146 -16.72 1.46 -10.68
CA GLN A 146 -17.02 0.04 -10.53
C GLN A 146 -16.64 -0.65 -11.83
N SER A 147 -15.53 -1.37 -11.84
CA SER A 147 -15.04 -2.05 -13.04
C SER A 147 -14.01 -3.10 -12.66
N THR A 148 -14.25 -4.34 -13.09
CA THR A 148 -13.31 -5.45 -12.94
C THR A 148 -11.93 -5.13 -13.53
N HIS A 149 -11.89 -4.43 -14.67
CA HIS A 149 -10.63 -3.98 -15.29
C HIS A 149 -9.86 -3.00 -14.41
N MET A 150 -10.56 -2.04 -13.78
CA MET A 150 -9.94 -1.08 -12.88
C MET A 150 -9.47 -1.75 -11.58
N ASP A 151 -10.22 -2.74 -11.10
CA ASP A 151 -9.85 -3.52 -9.92
C ASP A 151 -8.60 -4.38 -10.21
N HIS A 152 -8.52 -5.09 -11.33
CA HIS A 152 -7.31 -5.84 -11.68
C HIS A 152 -6.08 -4.93 -11.85
N LEU A 153 -6.23 -3.76 -12.49
CA LEU A 153 -5.16 -2.75 -12.56
C LEU A 153 -4.72 -2.30 -11.16
N ALA A 154 -5.68 -2.04 -10.27
CA ALA A 154 -5.41 -1.66 -8.89
C ALA A 154 -4.78 -2.80 -8.07
N SER A 155 -5.12 -4.06 -8.33
CA SER A 155 -4.51 -5.23 -7.69
C SER A 155 -3.01 -5.28 -7.98
N HIS A 156 -2.63 -5.30 -9.26
CA HIS A 156 -1.22 -5.38 -9.63
C HIS A 156 -0.42 -4.17 -9.16
N ILE A 157 -0.96 -2.96 -9.32
CA ILE A 157 -0.28 -1.75 -8.85
C ILE A 157 -0.16 -1.78 -7.31
N GLY A 158 -1.21 -2.15 -6.59
CA GLY A 158 -1.22 -2.25 -5.14
C GLY A 158 -0.22 -3.29 -4.62
N LYS A 159 -0.17 -4.48 -5.22
CA LYS A 159 0.84 -5.51 -4.94
C LYS A 159 2.26 -4.97 -5.15
N ALA A 160 2.51 -4.32 -6.29
CA ALA A 160 3.81 -3.69 -6.57
C ALA A 160 4.17 -2.61 -5.54
N CYS A 161 3.23 -1.75 -5.16
CA CYS A 161 3.44 -0.72 -4.14
C CYS A 161 3.78 -1.33 -2.78
N GLY A 162 3.10 -2.40 -2.37
CA GLY A 162 3.33 -3.07 -1.09
C GLY A 162 4.69 -3.76 -1.03
N ILE A 163 5.06 -4.49 -2.10
CA ILE A 163 6.39 -5.12 -2.20
C ILE A 163 7.49 -4.05 -2.20
N ALA A 164 7.34 -2.99 -3.00
CA ALA A 164 8.30 -1.88 -3.04
C ALA A 164 8.44 -1.18 -1.68
N ALA A 165 7.35 -1.07 -0.91
CA ALA A 165 7.39 -0.54 0.44
C ALA A 165 8.15 -1.45 1.42
N VAL A 166 8.05 -2.77 1.29
CA VAL A 166 8.86 -3.70 2.08
C VAL A 166 10.35 -3.50 1.77
N CYS A 167 10.75 -3.47 0.50
CA CYS A 167 12.14 -3.20 0.11
C CYS A 167 12.64 -1.85 0.66
N ARG A 168 11.81 -0.80 0.54
CA ARG A 168 12.11 0.56 1.04
C ARG A 168 12.25 0.62 2.56
N GLY A 169 11.60 -0.29 3.27
CA GLY A 169 11.61 -0.32 4.74
C GLY A 169 12.82 -1.00 5.34
N ILE A 170 13.55 -1.81 4.58
CA ILE A 170 14.70 -2.59 5.10
C ILE A 170 15.70 -1.71 5.86
N PRO A 171 16.19 -0.56 5.33
CA PRO A 171 17.18 0.25 6.05
C PRO A 171 16.67 0.81 7.37
N VAL A 172 15.35 0.96 7.50
CA VAL A 172 14.70 1.51 8.68
C VAL A 172 14.39 0.44 9.71
N LEU A 173 13.98 -0.75 9.26
CA LEU A 173 13.53 -1.85 10.11
C LEU A 173 14.68 -2.74 10.58
N ALA A 174 15.67 -2.98 9.73
CA ALA A 174 16.80 -3.87 10.02
C ALA A 174 17.96 -3.16 10.72
N SER A 175 18.01 -1.82 10.70
CA SER A 175 19.08 -1.08 11.36
C SER A 175 18.94 -1.13 12.88
N PRO A 176 20.02 -1.44 13.63
CA PRO A 176 20.01 -1.38 15.08
C PRO A 176 19.72 0.05 15.55
N THR A 177 18.76 0.20 16.46
CA THR A 177 18.44 1.52 17.03
C THR A 177 19.52 1.91 18.04
N ALA A 178 20.09 3.11 17.92
CA ALA A 178 21.11 3.59 18.84
C ALA A 178 20.53 3.75 20.26
N PRO A 179 21.30 3.44 21.33
CA PRO A 179 20.88 3.69 22.71
C PRO A 179 20.56 5.17 22.91
N VAL A 180 19.42 5.46 23.55
CA VAL A 180 19.07 6.85 23.90
C VAL A 180 19.75 7.19 25.23
N LYS A 181 20.60 8.23 25.22
CA LYS A 181 21.14 8.80 26.46
C LYS A 181 20.10 9.73 27.06
N SER A 182 19.61 9.38 28.25
CA SER A 182 18.80 10.28 29.07
C SER A 182 19.61 11.55 29.41
N PRO A 183 18.96 12.72 29.64
CA PRO A 183 19.62 13.90 30.20
C PRO A 183 20.40 13.63 31.50
N SER A 184 20.01 12.59 32.24
CA SER A 184 20.70 12.09 33.44
C SER A 184 21.94 11.23 33.17
N GLY A 185 22.35 11.04 31.91
CA GLY A 185 23.49 10.20 31.52
C GLY A 185 23.19 8.70 31.46
N THR A 186 21.97 8.28 31.83
CA THR A 186 21.55 6.88 31.76
C THR A 186 21.28 6.47 30.32
N THR A 187 21.96 5.43 29.84
CA THR A 187 21.66 4.81 28.54
C THR A 187 20.44 3.92 28.69
N VAL A 188 19.35 4.27 28.04
CA VAL A 188 18.19 3.40 27.90
C VAL A 188 18.42 2.53 26.67
N ALA A 189 18.37 1.21 26.85
CA ALA A 189 18.44 0.27 25.74
C ALA A 189 17.35 0.60 24.70
N ALA A 190 17.69 0.47 23.42
CA ALA A 190 16.73 0.63 22.36
C ALA A 190 15.52 -0.29 22.59
N SER A 191 14.31 0.27 22.52
CA SER A 191 13.08 -0.49 22.81
C SER A 191 12.63 -1.40 21.66
N ARG A 192 13.34 -1.41 20.53
CA ARG A 192 12.91 -2.07 19.30
C ARG A 192 13.98 -3.04 18.81
N SER A 193 13.59 -4.31 18.70
CA SER A 193 14.38 -5.32 17.99
C SER A 193 14.34 -5.04 16.48
N PRO A 194 15.47 -5.21 15.76
CA PRO A 194 15.48 -5.09 14.32
C PRO A 194 14.55 -6.16 13.70
N VAL A 195 14.01 -5.84 12.54
CA VAL A 195 13.07 -6.70 11.80
C VAL A 195 13.48 -6.74 10.33
N LEU A 196 13.53 -7.93 9.76
CA LEU A 196 13.71 -8.15 8.33
C LEU A 196 12.44 -8.80 7.74
N LEU A 197 11.67 -8.02 6.98
CA LEU A 197 10.42 -8.48 6.37
C LEU A 197 10.61 -9.08 4.97
N LEU A 198 11.78 -9.65 4.67
CA LEU A 198 11.98 -10.38 3.41
C LEU A 198 11.31 -11.76 3.48
N PRO A 199 10.83 -12.30 2.34
CA PRO A 199 10.28 -13.65 2.30
C PRO A 199 11.30 -14.74 2.65
N LEU A 200 10.91 -15.67 3.51
CA LEU A 200 11.79 -16.74 4.02
C LEU A 200 12.23 -17.71 2.92
N ASP A 201 11.37 -17.99 1.94
CA ASP A 201 11.71 -18.81 0.77
C ASP A 201 12.81 -18.17 -0.07
N ILE A 202 12.72 -16.86 -0.34
CA ILE A 202 13.73 -16.10 -1.07
C ILE A 202 15.02 -16.03 -0.27
N MET A 203 14.96 -15.78 1.04
CA MET A 203 16.14 -15.78 1.91
C MET A 203 16.86 -17.14 1.88
N ALA A 204 16.11 -18.23 1.96
CA ALA A 204 16.66 -19.58 1.87
C ALA A 204 17.30 -19.84 0.50
N GLU A 205 16.65 -19.41 -0.57
CA GLU A 205 17.13 -19.59 -1.94
C GLU A 205 18.43 -18.83 -2.23
N THR A 206 18.61 -17.64 -1.65
CA THR A 206 19.84 -16.83 -1.84
C THR A 206 20.90 -17.08 -0.77
N GLY A 207 20.63 -17.94 0.21
CA GLY A 207 21.52 -18.19 1.35
C GLY A 207 21.59 -17.05 2.38
N LEU A 208 20.71 -16.05 2.28
CA LEU A 208 20.67 -14.90 3.17
C LEU A 208 20.22 -15.31 4.58
N ARG A 209 21.02 -14.98 5.58
CA ARG A 209 20.67 -15.13 6.99
C ARG A 209 20.30 -13.80 7.61
N GLU A 210 19.21 -13.80 8.36
CA GLU A 210 18.68 -12.61 9.02
C GLU A 210 19.74 -11.93 9.92
N GLU A 211 20.43 -12.71 10.75
CA GLU A 211 21.46 -12.21 11.68
C GLU A 211 22.65 -11.56 10.94
N ASP A 212 22.97 -12.03 9.74
CA ASP A 212 24.06 -11.44 8.94
C ASP A 212 23.65 -10.06 8.43
N VAL A 213 22.38 -9.85 8.06
CA VAL A 213 21.87 -8.51 7.71
C VAL A 213 21.92 -7.57 8.91
N TYR A 214 21.59 -8.04 10.11
CA TYR A 214 21.66 -7.21 11.32
C TYR A 214 23.08 -6.79 11.68
N ARG A 215 24.08 -7.62 11.37
CA ARG A 215 25.50 -7.36 11.67
C ARG A 215 26.22 -6.57 10.59
N TYR A 216 26.02 -6.96 9.34
CA TYR A 216 26.80 -6.50 8.19
C TYR A 216 25.99 -5.59 7.25
N GLY A 217 24.68 -5.46 7.50
CA GLY A 217 23.79 -4.64 6.68
C GLY A 217 23.80 -5.10 5.23
N PRO A 218 24.04 -4.19 4.26
CA PRO A 218 24.05 -4.55 2.85
C PRO A 218 25.23 -5.44 2.43
N GLU A 219 26.24 -5.64 3.28
CA GLU A 219 27.39 -6.52 2.98
C GLU A 219 27.13 -7.99 3.34
N ALA A 220 25.93 -8.32 3.84
CA ALA A 220 25.55 -9.70 4.11
C ALA A 220 25.45 -10.51 2.82
N GLU A 221 26.06 -11.71 2.81
CA GLU A 221 26.02 -12.61 1.65
C GLU A 221 24.58 -12.95 1.28
N GLY A 222 24.26 -12.86 -0.02
CA GLY A 222 22.91 -13.13 -0.55
C GLY A 222 21.89 -12.02 -0.34
N PHE A 223 22.27 -10.87 0.27
CA PHE A 223 21.34 -9.78 0.57
C PHE A 223 20.82 -9.07 -0.68
N GLN A 224 21.71 -8.55 -1.53
CA GLN A 224 21.31 -7.88 -2.77
C GLN A 224 20.52 -8.82 -3.69
N ASP A 225 20.88 -10.09 -3.75
CA ASP A 225 20.18 -11.10 -4.55
C ASP A 225 18.75 -11.34 -4.03
N ALA A 226 18.56 -11.37 -2.70
CA ALA A 226 17.22 -11.49 -2.11
C ALA A 226 16.37 -10.25 -2.42
N VAL A 227 16.95 -9.04 -2.26
CA VAL A 227 16.27 -7.79 -2.59
C VAL A 227 15.95 -7.72 -4.08
N PHE A 228 16.84 -8.17 -4.95
CA PHE A 228 16.65 -8.26 -6.39
C PHE A 228 15.43 -9.13 -6.74
N LYS A 229 15.33 -10.34 -6.18
CA LYS A 229 14.21 -11.24 -6.46
C LYS A 229 12.87 -10.67 -6.01
N VAL A 230 12.82 -10.10 -4.81
CA VAL A 230 11.60 -9.45 -4.29
C VAL A 230 11.23 -8.22 -5.13
N ALA A 231 12.21 -7.38 -5.48
CA ALA A 231 11.99 -6.19 -6.30
C ALA A 231 11.56 -6.53 -7.74
N THR A 232 12.06 -7.64 -8.29
CA THR A 232 11.66 -8.16 -9.61
C THR A 232 10.18 -8.47 -9.63
N ARG A 233 9.66 -9.15 -8.61
CA ARG A 233 8.21 -9.44 -8.52
C ARG A 233 7.34 -8.18 -8.51
N ALA A 234 7.78 -7.12 -7.81
CA ALA A 234 7.10 -5.84 -7.84
C ALA A 234 7.11 -5.22 -9.25
N ASN A 235 8.22 -5.33 -9.96
CA ASN A 235 8.35 -4.82 -11.32
C ASN A 235 7.49 -5.63 -12.32
N ASP A 236 7.41 -6.95 -12.15
CA ASP A 236 6.56 -7.82 -12.98
C ASP A 236 5.10 -7.36 -12.91
N HIS A 237 4.56 -7.12 -11.71
CA HIS A 237 3.22 -6.56 -11.56
C HIS A 237 3.03 -5.20 -12.25
N LEU A 238 4.05 -4.33 -12.25
CA LEU A 238 3.96 -3.06 -12.97
C LEU A 238 3.98 -3.27 -14.50
N ILE A 239 4.73 -4.25 -15.00
CA ILE A 239 4.73 -4.62 -16.43
C ILE A 239 3.35 -5.14 -16.81
N THR A 240 2.83 -6.09 -16.03
CA THR A 240 1.48 -6.66 -16.17
C THR A 240 0.43 -5.54 -16.21
N ALA A 241 0.42 -4.62 -15.24
CA ALA A 241 -0.53 -3.51 -15.21
C ALA A 241 -0.41 -2.55 -16.43
N ARG A 242 0.80 -2.34 -16.97
CA ARG A 242 0.99 -1.54 -18.19
C ARG A 242 0.46 -2.24 -19.43
N GLU A 243 0.68 -3.55 -19.53
CA GLU A 243 0.15 -4.37 -20.61
C GLU A 243 -1.38 -4.41 -20.58
N MET A 244 -1.97 -4.62 -19.40
CA MET A 244 -3.41 -4.48 -19.17
C MET A 244 -3.95 -3.15 -19.68
N LEU A 245 -3.35 -2.04 -19.23
CA LEU A 245 -3.81 -0.71 -19.60
C LEU A 245 -3.75 -0.50 -21.11
N LYS A 246 -2.73 -1.04 -21.78
CA LYS A 246 -2.59 -1.00 -23.23
C LYS A 246 -3.70 -1.81 -23.91
N ASN A 247 -3.96 -3.03 -23.45
CA ASN A 247 -4.96 -3.94 -24.03
C ASN A 247 -6.38 -3.37 -23.84
N ILE A 248 -6.71 -2.90 -22.63
CA ILE A 248 -7.98 -2.25 -22.31
C ILE A 248 -8.25 -1.07 -23.26
N ARG A 249 -7.22 -0.26 -23.56
CA ARG A 249 -7.33 0.87 -24.50
C ARG A 249 -7.48 0.47 -25.96
N ALA A 250 -6.97 -0.70 -26.32
CA ALA A 250 -7.17 -1.27 -27.64
C ALA A 250 -8.56 -1.93 -27.78
N GLY A 251 -9.33 -2.03 -26.70
CA GLY A 251 -10.60 -2.77 -26.67
C GLY A 251 -10.39 -4.29 -26.66
N GLU A 252 -9.19 -4.75 -26.27
CA GLU A 252 -8.80 -6.15 -26.19
C GLU A 252 -9.06 -6.72 -24.79
N HIS A 253 -9.11 -8.06 -24.69
CA HIS A 253 -9.17 -8.72 -23.38
C HIS A 253 -7.91 -8.38 -22.56
N PRO A 254 -8.01 -8.16 -21.23
CA PRO A 254 -6.87 -7.72 -20.42
C PRO A 254 -5.63 -8.60 -20.52
N GLY A 255 -5.79 -9.90 -20.80
CA GLY A 255 -4.67 -10.83 -21.04
C GLY A 255 -4.16 -11.58 -19.80
N HIS A 256 -4.89 -11.55 -18.67
CA HIS A 256 -4.45 -12.11 -17.38
C HIS A 256 -5.28 -13.29 -16.86
N GLU A 257 -5.93 -14.05 -17.75
CA GLU A 257 -6.75 -15.23 -17.37
C GLU A 257 -5.99 -16.29 -16.55
N TYR A 258 -4.66 -16.25 -16.54
CA TYR A 258 -3.80 -17.24 -15.88
C TYR A 258 -3.31 -16.85 -14.47
N GLU A 259 -3.52 -15.60 -14.00
CA GLU A 259 -2.99 -15.14 -12.68
C GLU A 259 -4.04 -15.14 -11.55
N HIS A 260 -5.33 -15.35 -11.85
CA HIS A 260 -6.42 -15.12 -10.88
C HIS A 260 -7.32 -16.35 -10.63
N GLN A 261 -6.87 -17.58 -10.88
CA GLN A 261 -7.70 -18.78 -10.63
C GLN A 261 -8.14 -18.95 -9.17
N ASP A 262 -7.53 -18.24 -8.20
CA ASP A 262 -7.83 -18.34 -6.77
C ASP A 262 -8.38 -17.04 -6.13
N GLU A 263 -8.61 -15.96 -6.89
CA GLU A 263 -9.04 -14.65 -6.35
C GLU A 263 -10.58 -14.46 -6.39
N GLU A 264 -11.34 -15.37 -5.77
CA GLU A 264 -12.82 -15.30 -5.68
C GLU A 264 -13.30 -14.30 -4.60
N GLN A 265 -13.04 -12.99 -4.71
CA GLN A 265 -13.61 -12.00 -3.75
C GLN A 265 -14.04 -10.64 -4.33
N HIS A 266 -14.29 -10.55 -5.64
CA HIS A 266 -14.95 -9.38 -6.22
C HIS A 266 -16.41 -9.73 -6.52
N GLU A 267 -17.32 -9.45 -5.57
CA GLU A 267 -18.77 -9.46 -5.86
C GLU A 267 -19.12 -8.25 -6.74
N HIS A 268 -18.81 -8.35 -8.03
CA HIS A 268 -19.56 -7.62 -9.04
C HIS A 268 -20.69 -8.55 -9.45
N SER A 269 -21.93 -8.09 -9.42
CA SER A 269 -22.96 -8.82 -10.17
C SER A 269 -22.51 -8.83 -11.63
N ASP A 270 -22.43 -10.01 -12.26
CA ASP A 270 -22.19 -10.22 -13.71
C ASP A 270 -23.22 -9.51 -14.61
N SER A 271 -24.01 -8.58 -14.06
CA SER A 271 -24.66 -7.52 -14.81
C SER A 271 -23.60 -6.53 -15.30
N ASP A 272 -22.93 -6.89 -16.40
CA ASP A 272 -22.27 -5.96 -17.33
C ASP A 272 -23.28 -4.99 -17.98
N SER A 273 -24.08 -4.32 -17.14
CA SER A 273 -25.21 -3.47 -17.54
C SER A 273 -25.19 -2.14 -16.81
N GLY A 274 -24.01 -1.60 -16.51
CA GLY A 274 -23.83 -0.16 -16.43
C GLY A 274 -23.50 0.34 -17.85
N GLN A 275 -24.36 1.16 -18.44
CA GLN A 275 -24.21 1.72 -19.79
C GLN A 275 -22.91 2.54 -20.06
N GLU A 276 -21.98 2.61 -19.10
CA GLU A 276 -20.77 3.42 -19.18
C GLU A 276 -19.58 2.56 -19.64
N GLY A 277 -19.03 2.88 -20.82
CA GLY A 277 -17.84 2.19 -21.33
C GLY A 277 -16.60 2.39 -20.44
N ILE A 278 -15.56 1.59 -20.66
CA ILE A 278 -14.35 1.59 -19.83
C ILE A 278 -13.57 2.93 -19.88
N ASP A 279 -13.64 3.66 -20.99
CA ASP A 279 -12.89 4.92 -21.18
C ASP A 279 -13.24 6.02 -20.15
N PRO A 280 -14.53 6.37 -19.94
CA PRO A 280 -14.94 7.26 -18.85
C PRO A 280 -14.47 6.80 -17.47
N LEU A 281 -14.59 5.49 -17.17
CA LEU A 281 -14.17 4.91 -15.89
C LEU A 281 -12.66 5.02 -15.70
N LEU A 282 -11.89 4.74 -16.76
CA LEU A 282 -10.45 4.87 -16.77
C LEU A 282 -10.03 6.31 -16.53
N ARG A 283 -10.63 7.29 -17.22
CA ARG A 283 -10.34 8.72 -17.00
C ARG A 283 -10.65 9.16 -15.58
N ARG A 284 -11.76 8.69 -15.00
CA ARG A 284 -12.18 8.99 -13.63
C ARG A 284 -11.24 8.37 -12.60
N GLY A 285 -10.84 7.12 -12.81
CA GLY A 285 -10.00 6.34 -11.89
C GLY A 285 -8.49 6.51 -12.10
N PHE A 286 -8.04 7.16 -13.18
CA PHE A 286 -6.62 7.22 -13.52
C PHE A 286 -5.75 7.85 -12.43
N GLY A 287 -6.30 8.82 -11.69
CA GLY A 287 -5.62 9.42 -10.54
C GLY A 287 -5.21 8.39 -9.48
N VAL A 288 -5.96 7.31 -9.32
CA VAL A 288 -5.61 6.18 -8.43
C VAL A 288 -4.47 5.35 -9.02
N LEU A 289 -4.44 5.13 -10.33
CA LEU A 289 -3.39 4.36 -11.00
C LEU A 289 -2.00 5.04 -10.92
N LEU A 290 -1.94 6.33 -10.56
CA LEU A 290 -0.69 7.06 -10.35
C LEU A 290 0.14 6.53 -9.17
N GLU A 291 -0.42 5.71 -8.30
CA GLU A 291 0.30 4.98 -7.24
C GLU A 291 1.44 4.11 -7.80
N SER A 292 1.33 3.69 -9.06
CA SER A 292 2.39 2.99 -9.79
C SER A 292 3.66 3.83 -9.99
N VAL A 293 3.53 5.15 -10.06
CA VAL A 293 4.65 6.04 -10.44
C VAL A 293 5.71 6.12 -9.34
N PRO A 294 5.39 6.38 -8.05
CA PRO A 294 6.38 6.31 -6.98
C PRO A 294 6.97 4.90 -6.79
N ALA A 295 6.18 3.84 -7.00
CA ALA A 295 6.67 2.47 -6.91
C ALA A 295 7.71 2.19 -8.01
N SER A 296 7.37 2.47 -9.27
CA SER A 296 8.29 2.33 -10.41
C SER A 296 9.54 3.21 -10.27
N ASP A 297 9.38 4.45 -9.77
CA ASP A 297 10.50 5.35 -9.51
C ASP A 297 11.47 4.80 -8.46
N TYR A 298 10.93 4.22 -7.38
CA TYR A 298 11.74 3.60 -6.34
C TYR A 298 12.46 2.36 -6.84
N LEU A 299 11.78 1.46 -7.56
CA LEU A 299 12.38 0.24 -8.10
C LEU A 299 13.53 0.56 -9.07
N ALA A 300 13.35 1.54 -9.96
CA ALA A 300 14.41 1.96 -10.88
C ALA A 300 15.63 2.55 -10.16
N ARG A 301 15.42 3.25 -9.03
CA ARG A 301 16.53 3.74 -8.19
C ARG A 301 17.19 2.63 -7.40
N LEU A 302 16.42 1.65 -6.94
CA LEU A 302 16.93 0.47 -6.24
C LEU A 302 17.81 -0.36 -7.18
N GLU A 303 17.39 -0.57 -8.42
CA GLU A 303 18.18 -1.22 -9.47
C GLU A 303 19.49 -0.47 -9.74
N ALA A 304 19.44 0.87 -9.88
CA ALA A 304 20.63 1.68 -10.09
C ALA A 304 21.66 1.61 -8.94
N GLU A 305 21.21 1.24 -7.75
CA GLU A 305 22.03 1.03 -6.55
C GLU A 305 22.37 -0.46 -6.34
N ASN A 306 22.29 -1.28 -7.39
CA ASN A 306 22.53 -2.73 -7.35
C ASN A 306 21.72 -3.43 -6.24
N PHE A 307 20.45 -3.07 -6.15
CA PHE A 307 19.49 -3.61 -5.18
C PHE A 307 19.91 -3.42 -3.71
N ASN A 308 20.72 -2.39 -3.43
CA ASN A 308 21.04 -1.96 -2.07
C ASN A 308 20.05 -0.87 -1.60
N PRO A 309 19.03 -1.18 -0.78
CA PRO A 309 18.06 -0.18 -0.32
C PRO A 309 18.67 0.87 0.63
N PHE A 310 19.84 0.60 1.24
CA PHE A 310 20.48 1.53 2.19
C PHE A 310 21.06 2.77 1.50
N THR A 311 21.36 2.70 0.21
CA THR A 311 21.97 3.81 -0.55
C THR A 311 20.96 4.58 -1.41
N VAL A 312 19.73 4.09 -1.53
CA VAL A 312 18.67 4.71 -2.35
C VAL A 312 18.29 6.11 -1.81
N LYS A 313 18.54 7.13 -2.62
CA LYS A 313 18.22 8.54 -2.30
C LYS A 313 16.89 8.98 -2.92
N GLY A 314 16.22 9.94 -2.29
CA GLY A 314 14.98 10.52 -2.79
C GLY A 314 15.13 11.20 -4.17
N ASN A 315 14.03 11.27 -4.92
CA ASN A 315 14.01 11.86 -6.27
C ASN A 315 13.10 13.09 -6.32
N TRP A 316 13.68 14.24 -6.64
CA TRP A 316 12.93 15.49 -6.79
C TRP A 316 12.05 15.54 -8.04
N LYS A 317 12.27 14.66 -9.04
CA LYS A 317 11.51 14.62 -10.30
C LYS A 317 10.14 13.96 -10.19
N LEU A 318 9.78 13.40 -9.02
CA LEU A 318 8.53 12.69 -8.81
C LEU A 318 7.28 13.52 -9.17
N PRO A 319 7.14 14.80 -8.78
CA PRO A 319 5.98 15.61 -9.18
C PRO A 319 5.84 15.75 -10.71
N TRP A 320 6.95 15.89 -11.43
CA TRP A 320 6.94 15.97 -12.90
C TRP A 320 6.55 14.63 -13.53
N ARG A 321 7.04 13.51 -13.00
CA ARG A 321 6.68 12.16 -13.46
C ARG A 321 5.18 11.91 -13.28
N LEU A 322 4.63 12.24 -12.10
CA LEU A 322 3.20 12.15 -11.82
C LEU A 322 2.37 13.04 -12.78
N TRP A 323 2.78 14.28 -12.99
CA TRP A 323 2.10 15.17 -13.94
C TRP A 323 2.13 14.62 -15.37
N ARG A 324 3.29 14.13 -15.83
CA ARG A 324 3.42 13.54 -17.17
C ARG A 324 2.54 12.30 -17.29
N ALA A 325 2.56 11.44 -16.27
CA ALA A 325 1.77 10.22 -16.23
C ALA A 325 0.27 10.55 -16.31
N HIS A 326 -0.20 11.49 -15.49
CA HIS A 326 -1.58 11.96 -15.54
C HIS A 326 -1.94 12.59 -16.90
N LYS A 327 -1.07 13.42 -17.48
CA LYS A 327 -1.33 14.10 -18.75
C LYS A 327 -1.39 13.14 -19.94
N THR A 328 -0.49 12.16 -19.97
CA THR A 328 -0.43 11.13 -21.03
C THR A 328 -1.36 9.95 -20.75
N GLN A 329 -1.91 9.90 -19.54
CA GLN A 329 -2.60 8.76 -18.98
C GLN A 329 -1.75 7.47 -19.10
N GLN A 330 -0.44 7.53 -18.84
CA GLN A 330 0.46 6.37 -18.91
C GLN A 330 1.37 6.33 -17.68
N PHE A 331 1.81 5.16 -17.26
CA PHE A 331 2.72 4.97 -16.12
C PHE A 331 3.75 3.87 -16.39
#